data_AF-A0A0G1TZP1-F1
#
_entry.id   AF-A0A0G1TZP1-F1
#
_cell.length_a   1.000
_cell.length_b   1.000
_cell.length_c   1.000
_cell.angle_alpha   90.00
_cell.angle_beta   90.00
_cell.angle_gamma   90.00
#
_symmetry.space_group_name_H-M   'P 1'
#
loop_
_entity.id
_entity.type
_entity.pdbx_description
1 polymer ?
#
loop_
_entity_poly.entity_id
_entity_poly.type
_entity_poly.pdbx_seq_one_letter_code
_entity_poly.pdbx_strand_id
1 'polypeptide(L)' 'KLLIDLLLRLDDKLCRSGVDDSDGTVGGLIEETVQVLKEYAKLNASCTKAFKMLKDKETCFGWEAPLLKL' A
#
# COMPACT_ATOMS: atom_id res chain seq x y z
N LYS A 1 6.54 6.67 4.75
CA LYS A 1 7.01 5.53 5.55
C LYS A 1 5.88 4.96 6.42
N LEU A 2 5.33 5.70 7.39
CA LEU A 2 4.29 5.21 8.30
C LEU A 2 3.12 4.49 7.59
N LEU A 3 2.51 5.13 6.60
CA LEU A 3 1.39 4.54 5.86
C LEU A 3 1.80 3.28 5.08
N ILE A 4 2.98 3.27 4.47
CA ILE A 4 3.50 2.11 3.74
C ILE A 4 3.68 0.92 4.69
N ASP A 5 4.27 1.15 5.86
CA ASP A 5 4.47 0.12 6.89
C ASP A 5 3.12 -0.40 7.41
N LEU A 6 2.11 0.48 7.55
CA LEU A 6 0.75 0.08 7.90
C LEU A 6 0.11 -0.81 6.83
N LEU A 7 0.19 -0.41 5.56
CA LEU A 7 -0.38 -1.16 4.43
C LEU A 7 0.24 -2.55 4.31
N LEU A 8 1.56 -2.68 4.43
CA LEU A 8 2.25 -3.98 4.42
C LEU A 8 1.77 -4.90 5.55
N ARG A 9 1.47 -4.35 6.73
CA ARG A 9 0.95 -5.14 7.86
C ARG A 9 -0.51 -5.55 7.68
N LEU A 10 -1.30 -4.73 6.99
CA LEU A 10 -2.68 -5.08 6.65
C LEU A 10 -2.71 -6.16 5.57
N ASP A 11 -1.92 -6.00 4.51
CA ASP A 11 -1.75 -7.00 3.44
C ASP A 11 -1.34 -8.37 4.01
N ASP A 12 -0.33 -8.40 4.89
CA ASP A 12 0.08 -9.64 5.56
C ASP A 12 -1.04 -10.27 6.41
N LYS A 13 -1.85 -9.44 7.07
CA LYS A 13 -3.00 -9.91 7.86
C LYS A 13 -4.11 -10.51 7.03
N LEU A 14 -4.39 -9.90 5.87
CA LEU A 14 -5.37 -10.40 4.91
C LEU A 14 -4.96 -11.77 4.37
N CYS A 15 -3.70 -11.93 3.99
CA CYS A 15 -3.28 -13.12 3.26
C CYS A 15 -2.80 -14.26 4.14
N ARG A 16 -2.21 -13.95 5.30
CA ARG A 16 -1.51 -14.94 6.12
C ARG A 16 -2.08 -15.11 7.51
N SER A 17 -2.86 -14.15 8.00
CA SER A 17 -3.35 -14.14 9.39
C SER A 17 -4.86 -14.34 9.52
N GLY A 18 -5.57 -14.62 8.41
CA GLY A 18 -6.99 -14.98 8.43
C GLY A 18 -7.94 -13.83 8.77
N VAL A 19 -7.54 -12.58 8.52
CA VAL A 19 -8.51 -11.47 8.52
C VAL A 19 -9.46 -11.68 7.36
N ASP A 20 -10.73 -11.91 7.68
CA ASP A 20 -11.79 -11.97 6.68
C ASP A 20 -12.09 -10.55 6.18
N ASP A 21 -11.95 -10.38 4.88
CA ASP A 21 -12.22 -9.15 4.15
C ASP A 21 -13.22 -9.40 3.02
N SER A 22 -14.16 -10.33 3.24
CA SER A 22 -15.20 -10.66 2.26
C SER A 22 -16.10 -9.47 1.92
N ASP A 23 -16.20 -8.47 2.81
CA ASP A 23 -16.91 -7.21 2.54
C ASP A 23 -16.04 -6.13 1.88
N GLY A 24 -14.74 -6.40 1.71
CA GLY A 24 -13.77 -5.54 1.05
C GLY A 24 -13.38 -4.29 1.84
N THR A 25 -13.71 -4.20 3.13
CA THR A 25 -13.44 -3.01 3.95
C THR A 25 -11.93 -2.71 4.06
N VAL A 26 -11.12 -3.72 4.35
CA VAL A 26 -9.68 -3.58 4.56
C VAL A 26 -8.96 -3.44 3.23
N GLY A 27 -9.31 -4.24 2.22
CA GLY A 27 -8.80 -4.10 0.85
C GLY A 27 -9.11 -2.72 0.27
N GLY A 28 -10.35 -2.24 0.45
CA GLY A 28 -10.77 -0.89 0.06
C GLY A 28 -9.95 0.20 0.76
N LEU A 29 -9.72 0.07 2.07
CA LEU A 29 -8.84 0.99 2.81
C LEU A 29 -7.41 1.02 2.24
N ILE A 30 -6.86 -0.14 1.86
CA ILE A 30 -5.53 -0.22 1.25
C ILE A 30 -5.53 0.55 -0.08
N GLU A 31 -6.50 0.28 -0.96
CA GLU A 31 -6.59 0.92 -2.28
C GLU A 31 -6.77 2.45 -2.19
N GLU A 32 -7.68 2.92 -1.33
CA GLU A 32 -7.92 4.34 -1.11
C GLU A 32 -6.68 5.04 -0.55
N THR A 33 -5.98 4.39 0.39
CA THR A 33 -4.73 4.93 0.94
C THR A 33 -3.64 5.01 -0.14
N VAL A 34 -3.57 4.03 -1.05
CA VAL A 34 -2.66 4.10 -2.20
C VAL A 34 -3.00 5.29 -3.09
N GLN A 35 -4.28 5.60 -3.35
CA GLN A 35 -4.64 6.81 -4.09
C GLN A 35 -4.21 8.09 -3.35
N VAL A 36 -4.41 8.16 -2.03
CA VAL A 36 -3.93 9.29 -1.21
C VAL A 36 -2.41 9.46 -1.34
N LEU A 37 -1.64 8.37 -1.29
CA LEU A 37 -0.19 8.41 -1.46
C LEU A 37 0.23 8.90 -2.85
N LYS A 38 -0.49 8.50 -3.90
CA LYS A 38 -0.25 8.97 -5.28
C LYS A 38 -0.53 10.47 -5.42
N GLU A 39 -1.63 10.96 -4.87
CA GLU A 39 -1.96 12.39 -4.89
C GLU A 39 -0.96 13.20 -4.05
N TYR A 40 -0.57 12.69 -2.89
CA TYR A 40 0.44 13.32 -2.05
C TYR A 40 1.80 13.42 -2.74
N ALA A 41 2.18 12.42 -3.55
CA ALA A 41 3.42 12.46 -4.33
C ALA A 41 3.45 13.60 -5.36
N LYS A 42 2.29 14.03 -5.89
CA LYS A 42 2.21 15.21 -6.77
C LYS A 42 2.51 16.51 -6.02
N LEU A 43 2.14 16.58 -4.74
CA LEU A 43 2.40 17.74 -3.89
C LEU A 43 3.84 17.75 -3.35
N ASN A 44 4.38 16.56 -3.04
CA ASN A 44 5.71 16.41 -2.49
C ASN A 44 6.42 15.17 -3.04
N ALA A 45 7.10 15.34 -4.16
CA ALA A 45 7.83 14.27 -4.85
C ALA A 45 8.92 13.61 -3.98
N SER A 46 9.39 14.25 -2.90
CA SER A 46 10.38 13.63 -2.02
C SER A 46 9.85 12.39 -1.30
N CYS A 47 8.53 12.25 -1.17
CA CYS A 47 7.90 11.11 -0.51
C CYS A 47 8.09 9.80 -1.30
N THR A 48 8.32 9.86 -2.62
CA THR A 48 8.54 8.67 -3.47
C THR A 48 9.79 7.89 -3.07
N LYS A 49 10.75 8.55 -2.40
CA LYS A 49 11.90 7.87 -1.78
C LYS A 49 11.46 6.78 -0.81
N ALA A 50 10.35 6.96 -0.11
CA ALA A 50 9.81 5.95 0.79
C ALA A 50 9.19 4.76 0.03
N PHE A 51 8.65 4.97 -1.17
CA PHE A 51 8.09 3.89 -2.00
C PHE A 51 9.16 2.88 -2.43
N LYS A 52 10.44 3.28 -2.50
CA LYS A 52 11.55 2.35 -2.77
C LYS A 52 11.64 1.19 -1.78
N MET A 53 11.08 1.31 -0.57
CA MET A 53 11.00 0.22 0.40
C MET A 53 10.10 -0.94 -0.05
N LEU A 54 9.22 -0.68 -1.02
CA LEU A 54 8.36 -1.68 -1.65
C LEU A 54 9.09 -2.45 -2.77
N LYS A 55 10.30 -2.04 -3.14
CA LYS A 55 11.10 -2.78 -4.11
C LYS A 55 11.34 -4.20 -3.56
N ASP A 56 11.15 -5.19 -4.41
CA ASP A 56 11.29 -6.61 -4.09
C ASP A 56 10.27 -7.12 -3.05
N LYS A 57 9.19 -6.36 -2.81
CA LYS A 57 8.00 -6.83 -2.09
C LYS A 57 6.95 -7.25 -3.12
N GLU A 58 6.33 -8.40 -2.87
CA GLU A 58 5.15 -8.85 -3.59
C GLU A 58 3.98 -8.76 -2.61
N THR A 59 3.05 -7.84 -2.87
CA THR A 59 1.81 -7.73 -2.07
C THR A 59 0.73 -8.57 -2.71
N CYS A 60 -0.24 -9.01 -1.92
CA CYS A 60 -1.26 -9.94 -2.41
C CYS A 60 -2.15 -9.38 -3.52
N PHE A 61 -2.24 -8.05 -3.61
CA PHE A 61 -3.08 -7.36 -4.58
C PHE A 61 -2.27 -6.47 -5.54
N GLY A 62 -0.94 -6.56 -5.51
CA GLY A 62 -0.05 -5.81 -6.41
C GLY A 62 -0.13 -4.28 -6.26
N TRP A 63 -0.61 -3.78 -5.12
CA TRP A 63 -0.85 -2.36 -4.88
C TRP A 63 0.45 -1.53 -4.76
N GLU A 64 1.59 -2.19 -4.58
CA GLU A 64 2.94 -1.60 -4.60
C GLU A 64 3.35 -1.12 -5.98
N ALA A 65 2.92 -1.82 -7.04
CA ALA A 65 3.31 -1.54 -8.41
C ALA A 65 2.99 -0.10 -8.87
N PRO A 66 1.79 0.46 -8.64
CA PRO A 66 1.51 1.84 -9.01
C PRO A 66 2.33 2.87 -8.22
N LEU A 67 2.73 2.58 -6.97
CA LEU A 67 3.57 3.48 -6.17
C LEU A 67 5.04 3.45 -6.62
N LEU A 68 5.54 2.30 -7.03
CA LEU A 68 6.90 2.13 -7.56
C LEU A 68 7.10 2.77 -8.94
N LYS A 69 6.01 3.08 -9.66
CA LYS A 69 6.02 3.76 -10.96
C LYS A 69 6.04 5.29 -10.86
N LEU A 70 5.94 5.85 -9.65
CA LEU A 70 6.02 7.30 -9.37
C LEU A 70 7.46 7.74 -9.05
#